data_AF-A0A1R1XGS3-F1
#
_entry.id   AF-A0A1R1XGS3-F1
#
_cell.length_a   1.000
_cell.length_b   1.000
_cell.length_c   1.000
_cell.angle_alpha   90.00
_cell.angle_beta   90.00
_cell.angle_gamma   90.00
#
_symmetry.space_group_name_H-M   'P 1'
#
loop_
_entity.id
_entity.type
_entity.pdbx_description
1 polymer ?
#
loop_
_entity_poly.entity_id
_entity_poly.type
_entity_poly.pdbx_seq_one_letter_code
_entity_poly.pdbx_strand_id
1 'polypeptide(L)'
;MVILIFISFVLIAVLVFLKRECLSTCSIFGEPGFHMTGNGYATEYTTGLSLDLCPSTTGNSDFYVLVPDPISCNKCLMIKGPSGHVFAKIVGLCLDCKNGDVILSPKAYSLTAPSGNLRPNPQDPFPVVWGPCVY
;
A
#
# COMPACT_ATOMS: atom_id res chain seq x y z
N MET A 1 -15.01 13.77 -41.32
CA MET A 1 -13.97 14.46 -40.52
C MET A 1 -14.46 14.83 -39.11
N VAL A 2 -15.64 15.46 -38.96
CA VAL A 2 -16.21 15.88 -37.67
C VAL A 2 -16.42 14.72 -36.68
N ILE A 3 -16.92 13.56 -37.16
CA ILE A 3 -17.19 12.38 -36.33
C ILE A 3 -15.90 11.82 -35.70
N LEU A 4 -14.79 11.81 -36.43
CA LEU A 4 -13.49 11.33 -35.93
C LEU A 4 -12.91 12.24 -34.83
N ILE A 5 -13.12 13.55 -34.94
CA ILE A 5 -12.69 14.53 -33.92
C ILE A 5 -13.49 14.32 -32.63
N PHE A 6 -14.80 14.09 -32.74
CA PHE A 6 -15.66 13.85 -31.59
C PHE A 6 -15.30 12.55 -30.85
N ILE A 7 -15.07 11.46 -31.59
CA ILE A 7 -14.63 10.17 -31.02
C ILE A 7 -13.28 10.31 -30.30
N SER A 8 -12.33 11.03 -30.88
CA SER A 8 -11.03 11.30 -30.26
C SER A 8 -11.18 12.07 -28.94
N PHE A 9 -12.03 13.10 -28.91
CA PHE A 9 -12.29 13.88 -27.70
C PHE A 9 -12.93 13.05 -26.59
N VAL A 10 -13.88 12.18 -26.94
CA VAL A 10 -14.50 11.25 -25.98
C VAL A 10 -13.48 10.25 -25.45
N LEU A 11 -12.62 9.69 -26.30
CA LEU A 11 -11.54 8.78 -25.88
C LEU A 11 -10.55 9.47 -24.94
N ILE A 12 -10.13 10.69 -25.25
CA ILE A 12 -9.23 11.46 -24.39
C ILE A 12 -9.91 11.76 -23.05
N ALA A 13 -11.18 12.17 -23.06
CA ALA A 13 -11.93 12.42 -21.83
C ALA A 13 -12.04 11.14 -20.98
N VAL A 14 -12.40 10.00 -21.58
CA VAL A 14 -12.48 8.70 -20.89
C VAL A 14 -11.12 8.30 -20.29
N LEU A 15 -10.03 8.47 -21.02
CA LEU A 15 -8.67 8.20 -20.52
C LEU A 15 -8.27 9.13 -19.36
N VAL A 16 -8.68 10.40 -19.40
CA VAL A 16 -8.44 11.37 -18.32
C VAL A 16 -9.27 11.04 -17.08
N PHE A 17 -10.53 10.62 -17.26
CA PHE A 17 -11.40 10.20 -16.16
C PHE A 17 -10.93 8.89 -15.51
N LEU A 18 -10.54 7.88 -16.30
CA LEU A 18 -9.93 6.64 -15.81
C LEU A 18 -8.65 6.92 -14.99
N LYS A 19 -7.83 7.88 -15.41
CA LYS A 19 -6.65 8.30 -14.64
C LYS A 19 -6.97 8.91 -13.28
N ARG A 20 -8.11 9.62 -13.13
CA ARG A 20 -8.47 10.28 -11.87
C ARG A 20 -8.87 9.30 -10.79
N GLU A 21 -9.56 8.22 -11.13
CA GLU A 21 -9.92 7.20 -10.13
C GLU A 21 -8.67 6.46 -9.62
N CYS A 22 -7.70 6.18 -10.49
CA CYS A 22 -6.41 5.57 -10.10
C CYS A 22 -5.53 6.48 -9.20
N LEU A 23 -5.76 7.79 -9.19
CA LEU A 23 -5.01 8.76 -8.39
C LEU A 23 -5.65 9.05 -7.02
N SER A 24 -6.95 8.81 -6.85
CA SER A 24 -7.71 9.36 -5.73
C SER A 24 -7.77 8.48 -4.47
N THR A 25 -7.77 7.15 -4.61
CA THR A 25 -7.88 6.25 -3.46
C THR A 25 -6.57 6.13 -2.71
N CYS A 26 -5.44 6.17 -3.42
CA CYS A 26 -4.11 6.04 -2.85
C CYS A 26 -3.57 7.37 -2.29
N SER A 27 -4.00 8.54 -2.81
CA SER A 27 -3.56 9.85 -2.32
C SER A 27 -3.89 10.10 -0.85
N ILE A 28 -4.93 9.43 -0.32
CA ILE A 28 -5.29 9.50 1.11
C ILE A 28 -4.26 8.74 1.97
N PHE A 29 -3.62 7.71 1.40
CA PHE A 29 -2.66 6.84 2.06
C PHE A 29 -1.21 7.15 1.68
N GLY A 30 -0.91 8.10 0.80
CA GLY A 30 0.47 8.49 0.46
C GLY A 30 0.62 9.03 -0.97
N GLU A 31 1.86 9.36 -1.34
CA GLU A 31 2.17 9.81 -2.69
C GLU A 31 2.15 8.65 -3.70
N PRO A 32 1.64 8.86 -4.92
CA PRO A 32 1.79 7.90 -6.00
C PRO A 32 3.26 7.80 -6.46
N GLY A 33 3.57 6.76 -7.25
CA GLY A 33 4.90 6.55 -7.84
C GLY A 33 5.76 5.47 -7.16
N PHE A 34 5.16 4.59 -6.35
CA PHE A 34 5.81 3.33 -5.99
C PHE A 34 5.77 2.40 -7.20
N HIS A 35 6.92 1.95 -7.71
CA HIS A 35 7.01 1.12 -8.92
C HIS A 35 7.52 -0.30 -8.65
N MET A 36 7.72 -0.64 -7.38
CA MET A 36 8.23 -1.95 -7.00
C MET A 36 7.09 -2.91 -6.69
N THR A 37 7.33 -4.18 -6.92
CA THR A 37 6.48 -5.28 -6.45
C THR A 37 7.33 -6.20 -5.60
N GLY A 38 6.69 -6.87 -4.66
CA GLY A 38 7.36 -7.81 -3.78
C GLY A 38 6.40 -8.84 -3.22
N ASN A 39 6.99 -9.93 -2.76
CA ASN A 39 6.32 -11.03 -2.11
C ASN A 39 7.14 -11.43 -0.89
N GLY A 40 6.46 -11.69 0.23
CA GLY A 40 7.12 -12.02 1.48
C GLY A 40 6.09 -12.27 2.56
N TYR A 41 6.45 -11.99 3.80
CA TYR A 41 5.58 -12.15 4.95
C TYR A 41 5.25 -10.81 5.60
N ALA A 42 4.02 -10.72 6.12
CA ALA A 42 3.56 -9.60 6.91
C ALA A 42 3.41 -9.98 8.38
N THR A 43 3.88 -9.10 9.27
CA THR A 43 3.65 -9.14 10.72
C THR A 43 2.97 -7.86 11.20
N GLU A 44 2.36 -7.87 12.38
CA GLU A 44 1.78 -6.66 12.98
C GLU A 44 2.87 -5.82 13.64
N TYR A 45 2.75 -4.51 13.51
CA TYR A 45 3.56 -3.57 14.27
C TYR A 45 3.23 -3.67 15.76
N THR A 46 4.21 -4.14 16.54
CA THR A 46 4.15 -4.12 18.01
C THR A 46 4.98 -2.97 18.57
N THR A 47 4.50 -2.32 19.63
CA THR A 47 5.20 -1.21 20.31
C THR A 47 6.65 -1.59 20.64
N GLY A 48 7.63 -0.86 20.09
CA GLY A 48 9.06 -1.09 20.33
C GLY A 48 9.97 -0.89 19.10
N LEU A 49 9.43 -0.94 17.88
CA LEU A 49 10.15 -0.47 16.70
C LEU A 49 10.18 1.08 16.69
N SER A 50 11.27 1.70 16.25
CA SER A 50 11.28 3.15 16.08
C SER A 50 10.48 3.52 14.81
N LEU A 51 9.37 4.23 14.98
CA LEU A 51 8.49 4.68 13.90
C LEU A 51 9.06 5.84 13.05
N ASP A 52 10.28 6.31 13.34
CA ASP A 52 10.81 7.57 12.81
C ASP A 52 11.83 7.39 11.67
N LEU A 53 11.39 6.87 10.52
CA LEU A 53 12.27 6.78 9.34
C LEU A 53 11.77 7.55 8.11
N CYS A 54 10.53 8.05 8.12
CA CYS A 54 10.05 8.99 7.12
C CYS A 54 9.44 10.22 7.81
N PRO A 55 9.96 11.45 7.62
CA PRO A 55 9.27 12.66 8.07
C PRO A 55 7.91 12.72 7.36
N SER A 56 6.85 12.46 8.12
CA SER A 56 5.50 12.40 7.59
C SER A 56 4.96 13.81 7.37
N THR A 57 4.68 14.16 6.11
CA THR A 57 4.17 15.49 5.76
C THR A 57 2.66 15.55 5.51
N THR A 58 2.00 14.41 5.21
CA THR A 58 0.54 14.30 4.90
C THR A 58 0.03 12.83 4.93
N GLY A 59 -1.28 12.58 5.04
CA GLY A 59 -1.92 11.26 4.82
C GLY A 59 -2.50 10.54 6.06
N ASN A 60 -3.29 9.49 5.85
CA ASN A 60 -3.91 8.67 6.91
C ASN A 60 -2.86 7.85 7.67
N SER A 61 -2.74 8.06 8.97
CA SER A 61 -1.80 7.38 9.88
C SER A 61 -2.29 6.02 10.38
N ASP A 62 -3.52 5.60 10.06
CA ASP A 62 -4.06 4.33 10.55
C ASP A 62 -3.59 3.12 9.73
N PHE A 63 -3.27 3.34 8.44
CA PHE A 63 -2.87 2.31 7.50
C PHE A 63 -1.46 2.60 7.01
N TYR A 64 -0.49 2.09 7.75
CA TYR A 64 0.92 2.22 7.41
C TYR A 64 1.62 0.87 7.29
N VAL A 65 2.78 0.91 6.66
CA VAL A 65 3.68 -0.20 6.44
C VAL A 65 5.13 0.24 6.63
N LEU A 66 5.96 -0.65 7.20
CA LEU A 66 7.41 -0.55 7.16
C LEU A 66 7.95 -1.59 6.18
N VAL A 67 8.86 -1.16 5.31
CA VAL A 67 9.46 -1.99 4.25
C VAL A 67 10.99 -2.02 4.43
N PRO A 68 11.73 -3.00 3.91
CA PRO A 68 13.20 -3.05 4.01
C PRO A 68 13.93 -2.07 3.08
N ASP A 69 13.22 -1.15 2.40
CA ASP A 69 13.78 -0.15 1.48
C ASP A 69 13.55 1.29 1.97
N PRO A 70 14.61 2.09 2.20
CA PRO A 70 14.48 3.47 2.66
C PRO A 70 14.06 4.47 1.57
N ILE A 71 14.15 4.10 0.28
CA ILE A 71 13.92 5.03 -0.84
C ILE A 71 12.43 5.31 -1.06
N SER A 72 11.56 4.43 -0.55
CA SER A 72 10.13 4.44 -0.83
C SER A 72 9.27 5.22 0.19
N CYS A 73 9.89 6.07 1.02
CA CYS A 73 9.18 6.87 2.03
C CYS A 73 8.00 7.68 1.48
N ASN A 74 6.94 7.79 2.28
CA ASN A 74 5.69 8.51 1.99
C ASN A 74 4.91 8.02 0.76
N LYS A 75 5.39 6.99 0.05
CA LYS A 75 4.65 6.38 -1.05
C LYS A 75 3.55 5.47 -0.51
N CYS A 76 2.50 5.31 -1.31
CA CYS A 76 1.42 4.39 -1.00
C CYS A 76 1.56 3.13 -1.86
N LEU A 77 1.34 1.97 -1.25
CA LEU A 77 1.38 0.66 -1.89
C LEU A 77 0.12 -0.15 -1.57
N MET A 78 -0.22 -1.08 -2.45
CA MET A 78 -1.29 -2.06 -2.22
C MET A 78 -0.67 -3.31 -1.62
N ILE A 79 -1.28 -3.84 -0.57
CA ILE A 79 -0.88 -5.07 0.11
C ILE A 79 -2.02 -6.04 0.00
N LYS A 80 -1.77 -7.22 -0.57
CA LYS A 80 -2.73 -8.31 -0.68
C LYS A 80 -2.30 -9.45 0.24
N GLY A 81 -3.16 -9.78 1.18
CA GLY A 81 -3.03 -10.92 2.08
C GLY A 81 -4.13 -11.96 1.86
N PRO A 82 -4.17 -13.01 2.71
CA PRO A 82 -5.14 -14.10 2.63
C PRO A 82 -6.61 -13.65 2.64
N SER A 83 -6.95 -12.62 3.44
CA SER A 83 -8.34 -12.21 3.63
C SER A 83 -8.79 -11.05 2.78
N GLY A 84 -7.86 -10.37 2.12
CA GLY A 84 -8.18 -9.18 1.35
C GLY A 84 -6.97 -8.37 0.96
N HIS A 85 -7.22 -7.11 0.61
CA HIS A 85 -6.18 -6.17 0.28
C HIS A 85 -6.44 -4.83 0.96
N VAL A 86 -5.37 -4.08 1.19
CA VAL A 86 -5.40 -2.74 1.77
C VAL A 86 -4.40 -1.84 1.05
N PHE A 87 -4.66 -0.54 1.09
CA PHE A 87 -3.69 0.47 0.73
C PHE A 87 -3.03 1.00 2.00
N ALA A 88 -1.71 1.13 1.98
CA ALA A 88 -0.95 1.57 3.15
C ALA A 88 0.16 2.54 2.77
N LYS A 89 0.43 3.48 3.68
CA LYS A 89 1.54 4.43 3.59
C LYS A 89 2.85 3.80 4.03
N ILE A 90 3.92 3.97 3.26
CA ILE A 90 5.27 3.67 3.72
C ILE A 90 5.72 4.77 4.68
N VAL A 91 5.82 4.44 5.98
CA VAL A 91 6.16 5.41 7.05
C VAL A 91 7.56 5.18 7.62
N GLY A 92 8.21 4.09 7.24
CA GLY A 92 9.56 3.82 7.72
C GLY A 92 10.16 2.55 7.15
N LEU A 93 11.36 2.28 7.66
CA LEU A 93 12.17 1.13 7.30
C LEU A 93 11.96 0.01 8.33
N CYS A 94 11.83 -1.22 7.85
CA CYS A 94 11.93 -2.41 8.68
C CYS A 94 13.37 -2.95 8.63
N LEU A 95 14.14 -2.71 9.70
CA LEU A 95 15.55 -3.10 9.77
C LEU A 95 15.76 -4.62 9.89
N ASP A 96 14.81 -5.31 10.53
CA ASP A 96 14.88 -6.75 10.79
C ASP A 96 14.12 -7.59 9.75
N CYS A 97 13.49 -6.95 8.76
CA CYS A 97 12.76 -7.64 7.70
C CYS A 97 13.72 -8.22 6.66
N LYS A 98 13.39 -9.40 6.14
CA LYS A 98 14.03 -9.88 4.91
C LYS A 98 13.46 -9.13 3.71
N ASN A 99 14.17 -9.16 2.59
CA ASN A 99 13.69 -8.61 1.33
C ASN A 99 12.31 -9.21 0.98
N GLY A 100 11.31 -8.35 0.81
CA GLY A 100 9.93 -8.76 0.53
C GLY A 100 9.01 -8.80 1.76
N ASP A 101 9.58 -8.91 2.97
CA ASP A 101 8.80 -8.86 4.21
C ASP A 101 8.40 -7.44 4.56
N VAL A 102 7.28 -7.28 5.25
CA VAL A 102 6.73 -5.98 5.63
C VAL A 102 6.13 -6.02 7.04
N ILE A 103 6.15 -4.89 7.74
CA ILE A 103 5.44 -4.75 9.02
C ILE A 103 4.23 -3.85 8.80
N LEU A 104 3.05 -4.34 9.16
CA LEU A 104 1.79 -3.66 8.95
C LEU A 104 1.32 -2.97 10.23
N SER A 105 0.69 -1.80 10.08
CA SER A 105 -0.14 -1.23 11.15
C SER A 105 -1.19 -2.23 11.65
N PRO A 106 -1.63 -2.17 12.91
CA PRO A 106 -2.68 -3.05 13.45
C PRO A 106 -3.95 -3.11 12.59
N LYS A 107 -4.35 -1.97 12.01
CA LYS A 107 -5.52 -1.88 11.14
C LYS A 107 -5.30 -2.53 9.78
N ALA A 108 -4.15 -2.33 9.16
CA ALA A 108 -3.79 -3.02 7.91
C ALA A 108 -3.65 -4.54 8.12
N TYR A 109 -3.03 -4.96 9.24
CA TYR A 109 -2.86 -6.36 9.59
C TYR A 109 -4.22 -7.07 9.74
N SER A 110 -5.13 -6.51 10.53
CA SER A 110 -6.46 -7.11 10.77
C SER A 110 -7.33 -7.30 9.52
N LEU A 111 -7.12 -6.50 8.46
CA LEU A 111 -7.85 -6.63 7.20
C LEU A 111 -7.19 -7.57 6.19
N THR A 112 -5.91 -7.89 6.36
CA THR A 112 -5.14 -8.72 5.41
C THR A 112 -4.82 -10.10 5.96
N ALA A 113 -4.67 -10.24 7.28
CA ALA A 113 -4.36 -11.49 7.96
C ALA A 113 -5.45 -12.55 7.74
N PRO A 114 -5.09 -13.86 7.80
CA PRO A 114 -6.06 -14.95 7.70
C PRO A 114 -7.25 -14.77 8.64
N SER A 115 -8.45 -14.82 8.08
CA SER A 115 -9.70 -14.75 8.84
C SER A 115 -9.94 -16.11 9.50
N GLY A 116 -9.80 -16.17 10.82
CA GLY A 116 -10.23 -17.28 11.66
C GLY A 116 -11.16 -16.81 12.78
N ASN A 117 -11.75 -17.74 13.53
CA ASN A 117 -12.61 -17.43 14.69
C ASN A 117 -11.84 -16.82 15.88
N LEU A 118 -10.53 -16.60 15.74
CA LEU A 118 -9.63 -16.03 16.73
C LEU A 118 -8.89 -14.86 16.08
N ARG A 119 -8.67 -13.77 16.84
CA ARG A 119 -7.79 -12.68 16.40
C ARG A 119 -6.41 -13.29 16.11
N PRO A 120 -5.83 -13.10 14.91
CA PRO A 120 -4.51 -13.63 14.61
C PRO A 120 -3.49 -13.05 15.60
N ASN A 121 -2.57 -13.89 16.06
CA ASN A 121 -1.50 -13.46 16.94
C ASN A 121 -0.65 -12.41 16.20
N PRO A 122 -0.43 -11.21 16.76
CA PRO A 122 0.34 -10.13 16.12
C PRO A 122 1.71 -10.54 15.58
N GLN A 123 2.34 -11.56 16.19
CA GLN A 123 3.64 -12.07 15.78
C GLN A 123 3.59 -13.19 14.74
N ASP A 124 2.42 -13.71 14.38
CA ASP A 124 2.33 -14.79 13.41
C ASP A 124 2.43 -14.21 11.99
N PRO A 125 3.53 -14.49 11.26
CA PRO A 125 3.70 -14.00 9.91
C PRO A 125 2.76 -14.71 8.94
N PHE A 126 2.22 -13.98 7.96
CA PHE A 126 1.44 -14.57 6.87
C PHE A 126 1.91 -14.07 5.50
N PRO A 127 1.76 -14.87 4.42
CA PRO A 127 2.27 -14.50 3.12
C PRO A 127 1.48 -13.32 2.53
N VAL A 128 2.19 -12.37 1.96
CA VAL A 128 1.63 -11.20 1.26
C VAL A 128 2.31 -10.97 -0.08
N VAL A 129 1.56 -10.33 -0.97
CA VAL A 129 2.08 -9.71 -2.19
C VAL A 129 1.79 -8.23 -2.10
N TRP A 130 2.77 -7.39 -2.38
CA TRP A 130 2.61 -5.94 -2.38
C TRP A 130 3.16 -5.33 -3.66
N GLY A 131 2.65 -4.14 -3.99
CA GLY A 131 2.96 -3.50 -5.26
C GLY A 131 2.40 -2.09 -5.40
N PRO A 132 2.54 -1.48 -6.59
CA PRO A 132 1.89 -0.22 -6.91
C PRO A 132 0.39 -0.30 -6.66
N CYS A 133 -0.22 0.83 -6.34
CA CYS A 133 -1.67 0.95 -6.14
C CYS A 133 -2.50 0.92 -7.42
N VAL A 134 -1.84 0.71 -8.56
CA VAL A 134 -2.44 0.68 -9.89
C VAL A 134 -2.03 -0.65 -10.55
N TYR A 135 -3.02 -1.44 -10.95
CA TYR A 135 -2.87 -2.49 -11.97
C TYR A 135 -3.40 -1.95 -13.30
#